data_AF-A0A968TEW7-F1
#
_entry.id   AF-A0A968TEW7-F1
#
_cell.length_a   1.000
_cell.length_b   1.000
_cell.length_c   1.000
_cell.angle_alpha   90.00
_cell.angle_beta   90.00
_cell.angle_gamma   90.00
#
_symmetry.space_group_name_H-M   'P 1'
#
loop_
_entity.id
_entity.type
_entity.pdbx_description
1 polymer ?
#
loop_
_entity_poly.entity_id
_entity_poly.type
_entity_poly.pdbx_seq_one_letter_code
_entity_poly.pdbx_strand_id
1 'polypeptide(L)'
;MATQGFLTQFSDIPIYNTKAVSQETGVPADTFRAWERRYGVPRPHRTEGGHRLYSERDIAVIRWLRDRTAEGMTISQAVALMISGSDSNLAWLDTAVDTEPHSWERLNGQFVAALID
;
A
#
# COMPACT_ATOMS: atom_id res chain seq x y z
N MET A 1 4.61 15.95 -9.23
CA MET A 1 3.89 15.42 -10.40
C MET A 1 2.87 14.40 -9.90
N ALA A 2 1.67 14.37 -10.51
CA ALA A 2 0.40 13.95 -9.93
C ALA A 2 0.24 12.44 -9.62
N THR A 3 0.45 12.01 -8.38
CA THR A 3 -0.09 10.74 -7.85
C THR A 3 -1.50 10.90 -7.26
N GLN A 4 -1.89 12.14 -6.93
CA GLN A 4 -3.08 12.51 -6.14
C GLN A 4 -4.43 11.99 -6.69
N GLY A 5 -4.53 11.72 -8.00
CA GLY A 5 -5.77 11.24 -8.64
C GLY A 5 -5.69 9.84 -9.23
N PHE A 6 -4.55 9.15 -9.10
CA PHE A 6 -4.39 7.87 -9.80
C PHE A 6 -5.26 6.77 -9.17
N LEU A 7 -5.36 6.71 -7.84
CA LEU A 7 -6.07 5.61 -7.16
C LEU A 7 -7.58 5.81 -7.05
N THR A 8 -8.07 7.05 -7.17
CA THR A 8 -9.50 7.38 -7.03
C THR A 8 -10.33 6.95 -8.23
N GLN A 9 -9.71 6.71 -9.39
CA GLN A 9 -10.39 6.19 -10.58
C GLN A 9 -10.70 4.69 -10.50
N PHE A 10 -10.08 3.96 -9.57
CA PHE A 10 -10.29 2.52 -9.42
C PHE A 10 -11.34 2.21 -8.37
N SER A 11 -12.18 1.21 -8.67
CA SER A 11 -13.21 0.73 -7.77
C SER A 11 -12.62 0.08 -6.50
N ASP A 12 -13.26 0.34 -5.36
CA ASP A 12 -12.98 -0.31 -4.06
C ASP A 12 -13.74 -1.63 -3.87
N ILE A 13 -14.59 -2.03 -4.81
CA ILE A 13 -15.43 -3.21 -4.66
C ILE A 13 -14.54 -4.46 -4.72
N PRO A 14 -14.49 -5.29 -3.66
CA PRO A 14 -13.56 -6.40 -3.57
C PRO A 14 -14.14 -7.64 -4.29
N ILE A 15 -13.78 -7.83 -5.56
CA ILE A 15 -14.29 -8.93 -6.41
C ILE A 15 -13.20 -9.90 -6.89
N TYR A 16 -11.92 -9.53 -6.78
CA TYR A 16 -10.81 -10.33 -7.32
C TYR A 16 -10.23 -11.24 -6.26
N ASN A 17 -10.10 -12.54 -6.55
CA ASN A 17 -9.41 -13.47 -5.65
C ASN A 17 -7.88 -13.35 -5.79
N THR A 18 -7.13 -13.96 -4.86
CA THR A 18 -5.65 -13.94 -4.87
C THR A 18 -5.05 -14.40 -6.21
N LYS A 19 -5.63 -15.42 -6.85
CA LYS A 19 -5.10 -15.97 -8.11
C LYS A 19 -5.26 -14.96 -9.25
N ALA A 20 -6.43 -14.33 -9.36
CA ALA A 20 -6.71 -13.30 -10.36
C ALA A 20 -5.73 -12.13 -10.19
N VAL A 21 -5.52 -11.64 -8.97
CA VAL A 21 -4.58 -10.55 -8.70
C VAL A 21 -3.16 -10.92 -9.12
N SER A 22 -2.71 -12.14 -8.82
CA SER A 22 -1.36 -12.57 -9.21
C SER A 22 -1.19 -12.62 -10.73
N GLN A 23 -2.21 -13.06 -11.46
CA GLN A 23 -2.21 -13.06 -12.94
C GLN A 23 -2.24 -11.64 -13.50
N GLU A 24 -3.11 -10.78 -12.98
CA GLU A 24 -3.28 -9.40 -13.43
C GLU A 24 -2.05 -8.51 -13.15
N THR A 25 -1.37 -8.73 -12.03
CA THR A 25 -0.24 -7.90 -11.60
C THR A 25 1.10 -8.50 -12.00
N GLY A 26 1.16 -9.80 -12.34
CA GLY A 26 2.41 -10.53 -12.49
C GLY A 26 3.23 -10.63 -11.18
N VAL A 27 2.66 -10.21 -10.04
CA VAL A 27 3.30 -10.25 -8.72
C VAL A 27 2.86 -11.54 -8.00
N PRO A 28 3.79 -12.34 -7.46
CA PRO A 28 3.44 -13.52 -6.67
C PRO A 28 2.60 -13.17 -5.45
N ALA A 29 1.67 -14.06 -5.09
CA ALA A 29 0.79 -13.86 -3.94
C ALA A 29 1.53 -13.59 -2.63
N ASP A 30 2.64 -14.29 -2.40
CA ASP A 30 3.43 -14.15 -1.19
C ASP A 30 4.09 -12.77 -1.09
N THR A 31 4.41 -12.16 -2.23
CA THR A 31 5.03 -10.83 -2.31
C THR A 31 4.06 -9.76 -1.83
N PHE A 32 2.85 -9.66 -2.41
CA PHE A 32 1.89 -8.64 -1.97
C PHE A 32 1.28 -8.93 -0.58
N ARG A 33 1.23 -10.20 -0.14
CA ARG A 33 0.90 -10.54 1.26
C ARG A 33 2.00 -10.12 2.24
N ALA A 34 3.26 -10.19 1.83
CA ALA A 34 4.36 -9.67 2.63
C ALA A 34 4.27 -8.14 2.75
N TRP A 35 3.88 -7.44 1.69
CA TRP A 35 3.62 -6.00 1.72
C TRP A 35 2.43 -5.65 2.64
N GLU A 36 1.32 -6.38 2.53
CA GLU A 36 0.14 -6.26 3.42
C GLU A 36 0.58 -6.36 4.89
N ARG A 37 1.35 -7.39 5.24
CA ARG A 37 1.82 -7.61 6.61
C ARG A 37 2.80 -6.55 7.11
N ARG A 38 3.71 -6.06 6.25
CA ARG A 38 4.79 -5.14 6.65
C ARG A 38 4.36 -3.68 6.67
N TYR A 39 3.50 -3.30 5.74
CA TYR A 39 3.17 -1.91 5.45
C TYR A 39 1.66 -1.64 5.45
N GLY A 40 0.82 -2.66 5.60
CA GLY A 40 -0.63 -2.52 5.59
C GLY A 40 -1.20 -2.20 4.21
N VAL A 41 -0.48 -2.53 3.11
CA VAL A 41 -0.92 -2.32 1.73
C VAL A 41 -0.52 -3.49 0.82
N PRO A 42 -1.39 -3.98 -0.09
CA PRO A 42 -2.82 -3.65 -0.24
C PRO A 42 -3.65 -4.06 0.98
N ARG A 43 -4.92 -3.62 1.05
CA ARG A 43 -5.85 -3.90 2.16
C ARG A 43 -7.05 -4.73 1.67
N PRO A 44 -6.86 -6.02 1.34
CA PRO A 44 -7.94 -6.85 0.85
C PRO A 44 -9.05 -7.01 1.88
N HIS A 45 -10.29 -7.08 1.38
CA HIS A 45 -11.43 -7.49 2.18
C HIS A 45 -11.36 -8.99 2.48
N ARG A 46 -11.82 -9.37 3.67
CA ARG A 46 -11.96 -10.78 4.06
C ARG A 46 -13.41 -11.17 4.03
N THR A 47 -13.73 -12.22 3.27
CA THR A 47 -15.08 -12.80 3.28
C THR A 47 -15.37 -13.49 4.61
N GLU A 48 -16.64 -13.79 4.87
CA GLU A 48 -17.06 -14.60 6.03
C GLU A 48 -16.34 -15.96 6.09
N GLY A 49 -16.05 -16.55 4.92
CA GLY A 49 -15.27 -17.79 4.80
C GLY A 49 -13.75 -17.62 4.96
N GLY A 50 -13.26 -16.42 5.28
CA GLY A 50 -11.84 -16.14 5.51
C GLY A 50 -10.98 -15.98 4.24
N HIS A 51 -11.60 -15.93 3.05
CA HIS A 51 -10.88 -15.70 1.81
C HIS A 51 -10.58 -14.22 1.58
N ARG A 52 -9.43 -13.92 0.97
CA ARG A 52 -9.05 -12.55 0.60
C ARG A 52 -9.64 -12.19 -0.76
N LEU A 53 -10.39 -11.09 -0.80
CA LEU A 53 -10.86 -10.43 -2.01
C LEU A 53 -10.21 -9.06 -2.13
N TYR A 54 -9.79 -8.74 -3.34
CA TYR A 54 -9.08 -7.53 -3.70
C TYR A 54 -9.95 -6.70 -4.62
N SER A 55 -9.80 -5.39 -4.53
CA SER A 55 -10.44 -4.41 -5.39
C SER A 55 -9.56 -4.05 -6.59
N GLU A 56 -10.11 -3.28 -7.53
CA GLU A 56 -9.30 -2.71 -8.61
C GLU A 56 -8.24 -1.75 -8.07
N ARG A 57 -8.58 -1.02 -6.99
CA ARG A 57 -7.63 -0.16 -6.31
C ARG A 57 -6.46 -0.94 -5.72
N ASP A 58 -6.72 -2.09 -5.09
CA ASP A 58 -5.63 -2.95 -4.60
C ASP A 58 -4.72 -3.43 -5.73
N ILE A 59 -5.30 -3.81 -6.88
CA ILE A 59 -4.53 -4.22 -8.07
C ILE A 59 -3.67 -3.05 -8.57
N ALA A 60 -4.22 -1.84 -8.63
CA ALA A 60 -3.49 -0.64 -9.02
C ALA A 60 -2.32 -0.34 -8.06
N VAL A 61 -2.54 -0.46 -6.75
CA VAL A 61 -1.50 -0.32 -5.72
C VAL A 61 -0.38 -1.34 -5.94
N ILE A 62 -0.71 -2.61 -6.14
CA ILE A 62 0.28 -3.67 -6.37
C ILE A 62 1.09 -3.39 -7.64
N ARG A 63 0.44 -3.00 -8.74
CA ARG A 63 1.12 -2.64 -10.00
C ARG A 63 2.06 -1.46 -9.81
N TRP A 64 1.60 -0.41 -9.14
CA TRP A 64 2.42 0.77 -8.88
C TRP A 64 3.64 0.44 -8.02
N LEU A 65 3.47 -0.34 -6.94
CA LEU A 65 4.57 -0.77 -6.08
C LEU A 65 5.59 -1.62 -6.85
N ARG A 66 5.11 -2.59 -7.65
CA ARG A 66 5.95 -3.39 -8.55
C ARG A 66 6.80 -2.49 -9.45
N ASP A 67 6.16 -1.53 -10.12
CA ASP A 67 6.84 -0.66 -11.09
C ASP A 67 7.89 0.22 -10.41
N ARG A 68 7.57 0.82 -9.25
CA ARG A 68 8.57 1.58 -8.47
C ARG A 68 9.74 0.71 -8.03
N THR A 69 9.48 -0.53 -7.60
CA THR A 69 10.56 -1.44 -7.20
C THR A 69 11.42 -1.90 -8.37
N ALA A 70 10.83 -2.05 -9.56
CA ALA A 70 11.56 -2.37 -10.78
C ALA A 70 12.45 -1.21 -11.24
N GLU A 71 12.09 0.03 -10.94
CA GLU A 71 12.91 1.23 -11.16
C GLU A 71 14.05 1.40 -10.13
N GLY A 72 14.22 0.45 -9.21
CA GLY A 72 15.30 0.44 -8.23
C GLY A 72 14.95 1.04 -6.87
N MET A 73 13.70 1.46 -6.65
CA MET A 73 13.23 1.93 -5.35
C MET A 73 13.06 0.76 -4.37
N THR A 74 13.38 0.97 -3.09
CA THR A 74 13.00 -0.02 -2.07
C THR A 74 11.49 0.00 -1.85
N ILE A 75 10.91 -1.14 -1.47
CA ILE A 75 9.46 -1.20 -1.22
C ILE A 75 9.01 -0.22 -0.13
N SER A 76 9.81 -0.01 0.92
CA SER A 76 9.51 0.98 1.98
C SER A 76 9.45 2.40 1.43
N GLN A 77 10.40 2.78 0.56
CA GLN A 77 10.41 4.09 -0.09
C GLN A 77 9.20 4.27 -1.03
N ALA A 78 8.84 3.22 -1.77
CA ALA A 78 7.68 3.25 -2.66
C ALA A 78 6.39 3.46 -1.85
N VAL A 79 6.20 2.69 -0.78
CA VAL A 79 5.06 2.86 0.13
C VAL A 79 5.04 4.27 0.73
N ALA A 80 6.17 4.77 1.23
CA ALA A 80 6.26 6.09 1.81
C ALA A 80 5.89 7.18 0.80
N LEU A 81 6.35 7.08 -0.46
CA LEU A 81 6.01 8.00 -1.55
C LEU A 81 4.53 7.95 -1.91
N MET A 82 3.92 6.77 -1.87
CA MET A 82 2.49 6.61 -2.13
C MET A 82 1.64 7.28 -1.04
N ILE A 83 2.06 7.17 0.23
CA ILE A 83 1.38 7.78 1.37
C ILE A 83 1.59 9.29 1.40
N SER A 84 2.83 9.77 1.19
CA SER A 84 3.17 11.20 1.22
C SER A 84 2.60 11.99 0.04
N GLY A 85 2.46 11.35 -1.13
CA GLY A 85 1.76 11.91 -2.28
C GLY A 85 0.23 11.94 -2.18
N SER A 86 -0.33 11.53 -1.03
CA SER A 86 -1.77 11.46 -0.73
C SER A 86 -2.24 12.56 0.24
N ASP A 87 -1.36 13.50 0.61
CA ASP A 87 -1.62 14.47 1.68
C ASP A 87 -2.53 15.63 1.22
N SER A 88 -3.83 15.34 1.22
CA SER A 88 -4.93 16.30 1.41
C SER A 88 -6.17 15.64 2.03
N ASN A 89 -6.14 14.33 2.32
CA ASN A 89 -7.28 13.65 2.96
C ASN A 89 -6.79 12.46 3.81
N LEU A 90 -6.00 12.77 4.85
CA LEU A 90 -5.67 11.82 5.91
C LEU A 90 -6.85 11.60 6.89
N ALA A 91 -8.10 11.56 6.40
CA ALA A 91 -9.25 11.14 7.21
C ALA A 91 -9.29 9.60 7.39
N TRP A 92 -8.56 8.83 6.57
CA TRP A 92 -8.55 7.35 6.63
C TRP A 92 -7.52 6.76 7.60
N LEU A 93 -6.72 7.60 8.28
CA LEU A 93 -5.84 7.22 9.40
C LEU A 93 -6.45 7.53 10.78
N ASP A 94 -7.58 8.24 10.84
CA ASP A 94 -8.21 8.68 12.09
C ASP A 94 -9.38 7.78 12.55
N THR A 95 -9.98 6.98 11.65
CA THR A 95 -11.10 6.11 12.03
C THR A 95 -10.68 4.64 12.08
N ALA A 96 -10.62 4.13 13.31
CA ALA A 96 -10.44 2.73 13.71
C ALA A 96 -9.00 2.25 13.93
N VAL A 97 -8.42 2.65 15.07
CA VAL A 97 -7.86 1.70 16.04
C VAL A 97 -7.71 2.38 17.40
N ASP A 98 -8.65 2.11 18.30
CA ASP A 98 -8.38 2.22 19.74
C ASP A 98 -7.35 1.13 20.08
N THR A 99 -6.09 1.53 20.29
CA THR A 99 -5.06 0.99 21.21
C THR A 99 -3.68 1.43 20.70
N GLU A 100 -3.15 2.52 21.28
CA GLU A 100 -1.74 2.94 21.50
C GLU A 100 -0.56 2.43 20.59
N PRO A 101 0.51 3.25 20.46
CA PRO A 101 1.19 3.57 19.20
C PRO A 101 2.35 2.63 18.82
N HIS A 102 2.28 2.07 17.62
CA HIS A 102 3.34 1.23 17.08
C HIS A 102 4.40 2.04 16.32
N SER A 103 5.35 2.59 17.07
CA SER A 103 6.80 2.36 16.93
C SER A 103 7.50 2.43 15.55
N TRP A 104 6.98 3.10 14.53
CA TRP A 104 7.79 3.47 13.35
C TRP A 104 8.55 4.80 13.54
N GLU A 105 8.15 5.58 14.54
CA GLU A 105 8.74 6.87 14.91
C GLU A 105 10.09 6.72 15.66
N ARG A 106 10.43 5.52 16.15
CA ARG A 106 11.75 5.23 16.75
C ARG A 106 12.81 4.79 15.76
N LEU A 107 12.45 4.53 14.49
CA LEU A 107 13.39 4.11 13.45
C LEU A 107 13.73 5.19 12.42
N ASN A 108 13.06 6.35 12.48
CA ASN A 108 13.35 7.48 11.58
C ASN A 108 14.20 8.59 12.22
N GLY A 109 15.00 8.26 13.24
CA GLY A 109 15.95 9.19 13.87
C GLY A 109 17.22 9.49 13.06
N GLN A 110 17.37 8.97 11.83
CA GLN A 110 18.61 9.15 11.05
C GLN A 110 18.41 9.59 9.59
N PHE A 111 17.18 9.72 9.06
CA PHE A 111 17.00 9.80 7.60
C PHE A 111 16.36 11.07 7.02
N VAL A 112 16.18 12.15 7.78
CA VAL A 112 15.69 13.43 7.20
C VAL A 112 16.51 14.67 7.59
N ALA A 113 17.66 14.50 8.26
CA ALA A 113 18.52 15.62 8.65
C ALA A 113 19.84 15.74 7.86
N ALA A 114 20.01 15.03 6.73
CA ALA A 114 21.29 15.02 6.00
C ALA A 114 21.14 15.15 4.47
N LEU A 115 20.04 15.72 3.98
CA LEU A 115 19.88 16.00 2.54
C LEU A 115 19.49 17.45 2.22
N ILE A 116 19.59 18.36 3.18
CA ILE A 116 19.77 19.79 2.93
C ILE A 116 20.82 20.26 3.95
N ASP A 117 21.99 20.65 3.42
CA ASP A 117 23.32 20.90 4.01
C ASP A 117 24.21 19.70 4.32
#